data_AF-A0A4Q6ET65-F1
#
_entry.id   AF-A0A4Q6ET65-F1
#
_cell.length_a   1.000
_cell.length_b   1.000
_cell.length_c   1.000
_cell.angle_alpha   90.00
_cell.angle_beta   90.00
_cell.angle_gamma   90.00
#
_symmetry.space_group_name_H-M   'P 1'
#
loop_
_entity.id
_entity.type
_entity.pdbx_description
1 polymer ?
#
loop_
_entity_poly.entity_id
_entity_poly.type
_entity_poly.pdbx_seq_one_letter_code
_entity_poly.pdbx_strand_id
1 'polypeptide(L)' 'QYTRPPEYRGRKVPDILLSGDHPKIAQWRKEQSRSRTEARRPELLKPTYKFRKP' A
#
# COMPACT_ATOMS: atom_id res chain seq x y z
N GLN A 1 6.15 4.36 2.14
CA GLN A 1 5.62 5.50 2.91
C GLN A 1 5.97 6.78 2.17
N TYR A 2 5.08 7.77 2.19
CA TYR A 2 5.33 9.09 1.60
C TYR A 2 5.74 10.07 2.70
N THR A 3 6.63 10.99 2.35
CA THR A 3 7.10 12.08 3.21
C THR A 3 7.17 13.35 2.38
N ARG A 4 7.33 14.50 3.04
CA ARG A 4 7.51 15.79 2.37
C ARG A 4 8.79 15.76 1.51
N PRO A 5 8.85 16.44 0.35
CA PRO A 5 7.83 17.31 -0.28
C PRO A 5 6.71 16.56 -1.05
N PRO A 6 5.57 17.21 -1.38
CA PRO A 6 4.43 16.59 -2.07
C PRO A 6 4.74 16.12 -3.50
N GLU A 7 5.79 16.66 -4.12
CA GLU A 7 6.34 16.16 -5.38
C GLU A 7 7.83 15.90 -5.21
N TYR A 8 8.28 14.70 -5.58
CA TYR A 8 9.68 14.34 -5.54
C TYR A 8 10.09 13.60 -6.82
N ARG A 9 11.06 14.16 -7.56
CA ARG A 9 11.57 13.60 -8.83
C ARG A 9 10.45 13.30 -9.84
N GLY A 10 9.47 14.20 -9.98
CA GLY A 10 8.31 14.04 -10.86
C GLY A 10 7.25 13.04 -10.37
N ARG A 11 7.40 12.49 -9.16
CA ARG A 11 6.39 11.63 -8.52
C ARG A 11 5.60 12.43 -7.50
N LYS A 12 4.30 12.59 -7.76
CA LYS A 12 3.37 13.27 -6.86
C LYS A 12 2.81 12.32 -5.81
N VAL A 13 2.59 12.83 -4.61
CA VAL A 13 1.83 12.13 -3.57
C VAL A 13 0.37 12.04 -4.04
N PRO A 14 -0.26 10.85 -3.99
CA PRO A 14 -1.67 10.69 -4.32
C PRO A 14 -2.58 11.62 -3.52
N ASP A 15 -3.55 12.26 -4.18
CA ASP A 15 -4.47 13.23 -3.55
C ASP A 15 -5.24 12.63 -2.36
N ILE A 16 -5.54 11.33 -2.41
CA ILE A 16 -6.19 10.60 -1.32
C ILE A 16 -5.37 10.58 -0.02
N LEU A 17 -4.05 10.70 -0.12
CA LEU A 17 -3.16 10.82 1.04
C LEU A 17 -3.04 12.27 1.54
N LEU A 18 -3.49 13.23 0.73
CA LEU A 18 -3.54 14.66 1.07
C LEU A 18 -4.92 15.08 1.59
N SER A 19 -5.98 14.29 1.36
CA SER A 19 -7.36 14.66 1.71
C SER A 19 -7.67 14.65 3.22
N GLY A 20 -6.85 14.00 4.04
CA GLY A 20 -7.11 13.85 5.48
C GLY A 20 -8.19 12.83 5.83
N ASP A 21 -8.82 12.18 4.85
CA ASP A 21 -9.87 11.18 5.05
C ASP A 21 -9.26 9.85 5.54
N HIS A 22 -9.06 9.69 6.85
CA HIS A 22 -8.49 8.47 7.43
C HIS A 22 -9.14 7.16 6.95
N PRO A 23 -10.49 7.04 6.83
CA PRO A 23 -11.12 5.81 6.34
C PRO A 23 -10.73 5.49 4.89
N LYS A 24 -10.74 6.49 4.01
CA LYS A 24 -10.36 6.34 2.60
C LYS A 24 -8.88 6.02 2.45
N ILE A 25 -8.02 6.66 3.25
CA ILE A 25 -6.59 6.38 3.30
C ILE A 25 -6.35 4.93 3.72
N ALA A 26 -7.07 4.43 4.73
CA ALA A 26 -6.95 3.05 5.18
C ALA A 26 -7.35 2.05 4.08
N GLN A 27 -8.47 2.30 3.39
CA GLN A 27 -8.92 1.51 2.26
C GLN A 27 -7.86 1.50 1.14
N TRP A 28 -7.41 2.68 0.72
CA TRP A 28 -6.39 2.83 -0.30
C TRP A 28 -5.09 2.10 0.07
N ARG A 29 -4.61 2.25 1.31
CA ARG A 29 -3.42 1.55 1.79
C ARG A 29 -3.58 0.03 1.75
N LYS A 30 -4.77 -0.49 2.08
CA LYS A 30 -5.08 -1.92 2.03
C LYS A 30 -5.06 -2.44 0.59
N GLU A 31 -5.66 -1.71 -0.34
CA GLU A 31 -5.66 -2.05 -1.77
C GLU A 31 -4.24 -2.03 -2.35
N GLN A 32 -3.46 -0.98 -2.06
CA GLN A 32 -2.06 -0.89 -2.46
C GLN A 32 -1.20 -2.00 -1.85
N SER A 33 -1.48 -2.40 -0.60
CA SER A 33 -0.81 -3.54 0.01
C SER A 33 -1.13 -4.82 -0.74
N ARG A 34 -2.41 -5.08 -1.03
CA ARG A 34 -2.84 -6.27 -1.77
C ARG A 34 -2.22 -6.33 -3.16
N SER A 35 -2.28 -5.23 -3.92
CA SER A 35 -1.70 -5.14 -5.26
C SER A 35 -0.17 -5.37 -5.25
N ARG A 36 0.55 -4.79 -4.28
CA ARG A 36 1.99 -5.05 -4.12
C ARG A 36 2.29 -6.50 -3.75
N THR A 37 1.48 -7.09 -2.88
CA THR A 37 1.60 -8.50 -2.51
C THR A 37 1.34 -9.38 -3.73
N GLU A 38 0.31 -9.12 -4.51
CA GLU A 38 -0.01 -9.88 -5.72
C GLU A 38 1.11 -9.79 -6.77
N ALA A 39 1.67 -8.59 -6.99
CA ALA A 39 2.74 -8.40 -7.96
C ALA A 39 4.09 -9.01 -7.53
N ARG A 40 4.41 -9.02 -6.23
CA ARG A 40 5.73 -9.45 -5.73
C ARG A 40 5.74 -10.85 -5.16
N ARG A 41 4.67 -11.22 -4.46
CA ARG A 41 4.55 -12.43 -3.65
C ARG A 41 3.11 -12.96 -3.66
N PRO A 42 2.57 -13.35 -4.84
CA PRO A 42 1.20 -13.83 -4.94
C PRO A 42 0.95 -15.08 -4.10
N GLU A 43 1.99 -15.83 -3.72
CA GLU A 43 1.89 -16.95 -2.79
C GLU A 43 1.38 -16.57 -1.41
N LEU A 44 1.62 -15.34 -0.95
CA LEU A 44 1.15 -14.84 0.36
C LEU A 44 -0.37 -14.64 0.42
N LEU A 45 -1.03 -14.51 -0.73
CA LEU A 45 -2.49 -14.36 -0.81
C LEU A 45 -3.21 -15.70 -0.82
N LYS A 46 -2.48 -16.82 -0.92
CA LYS A 46 -3.08 -18.15 -0.93
C LYS A 46 -3.53 -18.54 0.49
N PRO A 47 -4.71 -19.13 0.65
CA PRO A 47 -5.20 -19.59 1.95
C PRO A 47 -4.31 -20.69 2.56
N THR A 48 -3.50 -21.35 1.74
CA THR A 48 -2.55 -22.38 2.14
C THR A 48 -1.21 -21.83 2.65
N TYR A 49 -1.01 -20.50 2.60
CA TYR A 49 0.23 -19.88 3.04
C TYR A 49 0.37 -19.94 4.57
N LYS A 50 1.19 -20.87 5.06
CA LYS A 50 1.59 -20.94 6.47
C LYS A 50 2.79 -20.03 6.69
N PHE A 51 2.55 -18.84 7.27
CA PHE A 51 3.63 -17.97 7.73
C PHE A 51 4.33 -18.64 8.93
N ARG A 52 5.41 -19.41 8.67
CA ARG A 52 6.33 -19.84 9.74
C ARG A 52 7.12 -18.62 10.18
N LYS A 53 6.84 -18.11 11.38
CA LYS A 53 7.73 -17.17 12.05
C LYS A 53 9.02 -17.90 12.46
N PRO A 54 10.21 -17.27 12.33
CA PRO A 54 11.42 -17.74 12.99
C PRO A 54 11.28 -17.61 14.52
#